data_AF-A0A8X6FIC8-F1
#
_entry.id   AF-A0A8X6FIC8-F1
#
_cell.length_a   1.000
_cell.length_b   1.000
_cell.length_c   1.000
_cell.angle_alpha   90.00
_cell.angle_beta   90.00
_cell.angle_gamma   90.00
#
_symmetry.space_group_name_H-M   'P 1'
#
loop_
_entity.id
_entity.type
_entity.pdbx_description
1 polymer ?
#
loop_
_entity_poly.entity_id
_entity_poly.type
_entity_poly.pdbx_seq_one_letter_code
_entity_poly.pdbx_strand_id
1 'polypeptide(L)'
;CRSINKIFSEFLWRPSPEEDIVSYRLKTVTYGTKPAPYLATRCLLQLAHEGKNKYPLATPVIENSTYMDDILSGADDIHYC
;
A
#
# COMPACT_ATOMS: atom_id res chain seq x y z
N CYS A 1 8.69 4.16 6.37
CA CYS A 1 7.29 4.21 6.85
C CYS A 1 6.95 5.46 7.70
N ARG A 2 7.83 5.96 8.59
CA ARG A 2 7.50 7.10 9.49
C ARG A 2 7.36 8.49 8.83
N SER A 3 7.77 8.69 7.58
CA SER A 3 7.73 10.01 6.90
C SER A 3 6.65 10.16 5.81
N ILE A 4 5.60 9.34 5.81
CA ILE A 4 4.53 9.38 4.79
C ILE A 4 3.49 10.51 5.09
N ASN A 5 3.81 11.45 5.97
CA ASN A 5 2.93 12.53 6.44
C ASN A 5 2.73 13.67 5.42
N LYS A 6 2.58 13.34 4.13
CA LYS A 6 2.39 14.31 3.06
C LYS A 6 0.99 14.12 2.49
N ILE A 7 0.18 15.18 2.48
CA ILE A 7 -1.16 15.16 1.87
C ILE A 7 -1.00 14.75 0.40
N PHE A 8 -1.62 13.63 0.00
CA PHE A 8 -1.36 13.02 -1.31
C PHE A 8 -2.26 13.56 -2.42
N SER A 9 -3.52 13.87 -2.09
CA SER A 9 -4.52 14.33 -3.06
C SER A 9 -5.65 15.07 -2.35
N GLU A 10 -6.20 16.08 -3.02
CA GLU A 10 -7.37 16.86 -2.59
C GLU A 10 -8.47 16.69 -3.64
N PHE A 11 -9.70 16.49 -3.21
CA PHE A 11 -10.86 16.40 -4.10
C PHE A 11 -12.04 17.19 -3.54
N LEU A 12 -12.88 17.67 -4.45
CA LEU A 12 -14.12 18.37 -4.14
C LEU A 12 -15.27 17.37 -4.25
N TRP A 13 -16.17 17.38 -3.28
CA TRP A 13 -17.36 16.53 -3.28
C TRP A 13 -18.57 17.28 -2.75
N ARG A 14 -19.72 16.98 -3.36
CA ARG A 14 -21.05 17.36 -2.87
C ARG A 14 -22.04 16.26 -3.24
N PRO A 15 -23.03 15.97 -2.38
CA PRO A 15 -24.01 14.91 -2.64
C PRO A 15 -25.12 15.35 -3.61
N SER A 16 -25.49 16.62 -3.66
CA SER A 16 -26.50 17.18 -4.56
C SER A 16 -26.04 18.53 -5.16
N PRO A 17 -26.54 18.95 -6.33
CA PRO A 17 -26.20 20.26 -6.93
C PRO A 17 -26.57 21.47 -6.07
N GLU A 18 -27.55 21.31 -5.18
CA GLU A 18 -28.09 22.33 -4.29
C GLU A 18 -27.28 22.47 -2.99
N GLU A 19 -26.43 21.48 -2.67
CA GLU A 19 -25.55 21.51 -1.51
C GLU A 19 -24.18 22.12 -1.82
N ASP A 20 -23.57 22.68 -0.77
CA ASP A 20 -22.25 23.30 -0.84
C ASP A 20 -21.15 22.30 -1.19
N ILE A 21 -20.18 22.75 -1.97
CA ILE A 21 -19.00 21.96 -2.32
C ILE A 21 -18.05 21.90 -1.12
N VAL A 22 -17.72 20.67 -0.69
CA VAL A 22 -16.78 20.42 0.40
C VAL A 22 -15.46 19.91 -0.17
N SER A 23 -14.34 20.37 0.40
CA SER A 23 -13.00 19.88 0.07
C SER A 23 -12.56 18.79 1.05
N TYR A 24 -12.03 17.70 0.51
CA TYR A 24 -11.53 16.56 1.26
C TYR A 24 -10.06 16.32 0.92
N ARG A 25 -9.26 15.99 1.94
CA ARG A 25 -7.84 15.71 1.80
C ARG A 25 -7.52 14.30 2.23
N LEU A 26 -6.83 13.57 1.35
CA LEU A 26 -6.41 12.21 1.60
C LEU A 26 -5.09 12.20 2.38
N LYS A 27 -5.11 11.53 3.52
CA LYS A 27 -3.94 11.33 4.40
C LYS A 27 -3.15 10.07 4.04
N THR A 28 -3.72 9.20 3.20
CA THR A 28 -3.13 7.95 2.75
C THR A 28 -2.77 8.05 1.27
N VAL A 29 -1.78 7.27 0.86
CA VAL A 29 -1.47 7.06 -0.56
C VAL A 29 -2.66 6.35 -1.19
N THR A 30 -3.23 6.94 -2.24
CA THR A 30 -4.32 6.32 -3.01
C THR A 30 -3.82 5.70 -4.30
N TYR A 31 -4.56 4.69 -4.75
CA TYR A 31 -4.37 4.06 -6.05
C TYR A 31 -4.39 5.09 -7.19
N GLY A 32 -3.64 4.83 -8.25
CA GLY A 32 -3.62 5.67 -9.46
C GLY A 32 -2.72 6.91 -9.38
N THR A 33 -2.08 7.19 -8.24
CA THR A 33 -1.04 8.22 -8.19
C THR A 33 0.30 7.64 -8.68
N LYS A 34 1.04 8.36 -9.52
CA LYS A 34 2.33 7.91 -10.09
C LYS A 34 3.32 7.31 -9.06
N PRO A 35 3.46 7.83 -7.82
CA PRO A 35 4.39 7.26 -6.85
C PRO A 35 3.79 6.13 -6.00
N ALA A 36 2.47 5.88 -6.05
CA ALA A 36 1.80 4.88 -5.20
C ALA A 36 2.47 3.50 -5.22
N PRO A 37 2.72 2.87 -6.39
CA PRO A 37 3.29 1.53 -6.41
C PRO A 37 4.70 1.49 -5.83
N TYR A 38 5.52 2.48 -6.18
CA TYR A 38 6.87 2.59 -5.62
C TYR A 38 6.84 2.72 -4.09
N LEU A 39 5.94 3.56 -3.55
CA LEU A 39 5.81 3.74 -2.11
C LEU A 39 5.28 2.47 -1.41
N ALA A 40 4.31 1.78 -2.00
CA ALA A 40 3.78 0.52 -1.50
C ALA A 40 4.86 -0.56 -1.45
N THR A 41 5.54 -0.83 -2.57
CA THR A 41 6.63 -1.81 -2.64
C THR A 41 7.78 -1.47 -1.69
N ARG A 42 8.18 -0.19 -1.58
CA ARG A 42 9.25 0.21 -0.65
C ARG A 42 8.87 0.05 0.81
N CYS A 43 7.61 0.27 1.16
CA CYS A 43 7.11 0.00 2.51
C CYS A 43 7.11 -1.50 2.81
N LEU A 44 6.67 -2.34 1.88
CA LEU A 44 6.69 -3.79 2.03
C LEU A 44 8.12 -4.33 2.23
N LEU A 45 9.07 -3.87 1.42
CA LEU A 45 10.49 -4.23 1.58
C LEU A 45 11.06 -3.81 2.94
N GLN A 46 10.70 -2.61 3.42
CA GLN A 46 11.14 -2.15 4.75
C GLN A 46 10.58 -3.04 5.86
N LEU A 47 9.30 -3.44 5.76
CA LEU A 47 8.67 -4.33 6.73
C LEU A 47 9.27 -5.74 6.69
N ALA A 48 9.58 -6.25 5.50
CA ALA A 48 10.26 -7.54 5.34
C ALA A 48 11.65 -7.53 6.01
N HIS A 49 12.42 -6.46 5.81
CA HIS A 49 13.72 -6.29 6.45
C HIS A 49 13.63 -6.23 7.99
N GLU A 50 12.69 -5.44 8.53
CA GLU A 50 12.48 -5.33 9.98
C GLU A 50 11.92 -6.63 10.60
N GLY A 51 11.08 -7.34 9.85
CA GLY A 51 10.44 -8.58 10.27
C GLY A 51 11.24 -9.85 10.02
N LYS A 52 12.41 -9.77 9.37
CA LYS A 52 13.15 -10.93 8.85
C LYS A 52 13.41 -12.03 9.88
N ASN A 53 13.82 -11.64 11.09
CA ASN A 53 14.12 -12.59 12.16
C ASN A 53 12.84 -13.24 12.74
N LYS A 54 11.70 -12.56 12.64
CA LYS A 54 10.41 -13.02 13.16
C LYS A 54 9.61 -13.83 12.13
N TYR A 55 9.79 -13.52 10.85
CA TYR A 55 9.05 -14.10 9.72
C TYR A 55 9.99 -14.51 8.59
N PRO A 56 10.84 -15.54 8.80
CA PRO A 56 11.86 -15.93 7.82
C PRO A 56 11.26 -16.48 6.52
N LEU A 57 10.05 -17.05 6.55
CA LEU A 57 9.35 -17.58 5.37
C LEU A 57 8.65 -16.48 4.56
N ALA A 58 8.12 -15.44 5.21
CA ALA A 58 7.39 -14.36 4.53
C ALA A 58 8.32 -13.34 3.87
N THR A 59 9.52 -13.15 4.42
CA THR A 59 10.52 -12.20 3.90
C THR A 59 10.87 -12.44 2.43
N PRO A 60 11.28 -13.65 2.00
CA PRO A 60 11.62 -13.91 0.60
C PRO A 60 10.42 -13.78 -0.34
N VAL A 61 9.19 -14.05 0.14
CA VAL A 61 7.96 -13.85 -0.64
C VAL A 61 7.76 -12.37 -0.93
N ILE A 62 7.87 -11.51 0.08
CA ILE A 62 7.70 -10.06 -0.08
C ILE A 62 8.82 -9.47 -0.96
N GLU A 63 10.06 -9.92 -0.80
CA GLU A 63 11.21 -9.43 -1.56
C GLU A 63 11.17 -9.81 -3.04
N ASN A 64 10.68 -11.00 -3.38
CA ASN A 64 10.81 -11.55 -4.73
C ASN A 64 9.49 -11.74 -5.49
N SER A 65 8.35 -11.68 -4.79
CA SER A 65 7.04 -12.06 -5.33
C SER A 65 5.99 -10.94 -5.22
N THR A 66 6.43 -9.71 -4.97
CA THR A 66 5.56 -8.53 -4.98
C THR A 66 5.62 -7.86 -6.34
N TYR A 67 4.47 -7.68 -6.98
CA TYR A 67 4.32 -6.87 -8.18
C TYR A 67 3.31 -5.75 -7.92
N MET A 68 3.80 -4.51 -7.86
CA MET A 68 2.97 -3.33 -7.55
C MET A 68 2.22 -3.51 -6.23
N ASP A 69 0.89 -3.64 -6.29
CA ASP A 69 0.00 -3.83 -5.15
C ASP A 69 -0.34 -5.32 -4.88
N ASP A 70 0.09 -6.24 -5.76
CA ASP A 70 -0.19 -7.67 -5.67
C ASP A 70 1.00 -8.46 -5.11
N ILE A 71 0.71 -9.48 -4.30
CA ILE A 71 1.70 -10.47 -3.85
C ILE A 71 1.30 -11.82 -4.45
N LEU A 72 2.19 -12.35 -5.28
CA LEU A 72 1.98 -13.61 -6.00
C LEU A 72 2.73 -14.72 -5.29
N SER A 73 2.09 -15.32 -4.28
CA SER A 73 2.64 -16.46 -3.55
C SER A 73 1.73 -17.68 -3.73
N GLY A 74 2.31 -18.87 -3.61
CA GLY A 74 1.58 -20.13 -3.65
C GLY A 74 2.27 -21.20 -2.83
N ALA A 75 1.53 -22.24 -2.45
CA ALA A 75 2.04 -23.41 -1.77
C ALA A 75 1.48 -24.67 -2.43
N ASP A 76 2.25 -25.76 -2.38
CA ASP A 76 1.87 -27.05 -2.97
C ASP A 76 0.79 -27.80 -2.18
N ASP A 77 0.43 -27.27 -1.00
CA ASP A 77 -0.59 -27.81 -0.10
C ASP A 77 -1.44 -26.66 0.46
N ILE A 78 -2.76 -26.87 0.51
CA ILE A 78 -3.77 -25.88 0.94
C ILE A 78 -3.57 -25.42 2.40
N HIS A 79 -2.84 -26.19 3.20
CA HIS A 79 -2.54 -25.87 4.59
C HIS A 79 -1.36 -24.90 4.75
N TYR A 80 -0.65 -24.58 3.66
CA TYR A 80 0.58 -23.79 3.70
C TYR A 80 0.49 -22.46 2.93
N CYS A 81 -0.73 -22.04 2.56
CA CYS A 81 -0.96 -20.74 1.92
C CYS A 81 -1.05 -19.58 2.94
#